data_AF-A0A2I3NAI1-F1
#
_entry.id   AF-A0A2I3NAI1-F1
#
_cell.length_a   1.000
_cell.length_b   1.000
_cell.length_c   1.000
_cell.angle_alpha   90.00
_cell.angle_beta   90.00
_cell.angle_gamma   90.00
#
_symmetry.space_group_name_H-M   'P 1'
#
loop_
_entity.id
_entity.type
_entity.pdbx_description
1 polymer ?
#
loop_
_entity_poly.entity_id
_entity_poly.type
_entity_poly.pdbx_seq_one_letter_code
_entity_poly.pdbx_strand_id
1 'polypeptide(L)'
;MMDEPWWEGRVASDVHCTLREKELKLPIFRAHSPLLKSRRFFVDILTLLSSHCQLCPAARHLAVYLLDHFMDRYNVSTSKQLYTVAVSCLLLASKFEDREDHVPKLEQINSTRILSSQNFTLTKKELLGTELLLLEAFSWNLCLPTPAHFLDYYLLASVSQKDHHCHTWPTTCPRKTKECLKEYAHYFLEVTLQDHVFYKFQPSVVAAACVGASRICLQLSPYWTRDLQRISSYSLEHLSTCIEILLVPLFR
;
A
#
# COMPACT_ATOMS: atom_id res chain seq x y z
N MET A 1 -11.97 23.28 -5.76
CA MET A 1 -10.65 23.18 -6.40
C MET A 1 -10.13 21.83 -5.98
N MET A 2 -10.05 20.84 -6.89
CA MET A 2 -9.38 19.58 -6.54
C MET A 2 -7.91 19.92 -6.36
N ASP A 3 -7.32 19.61 -5.21
CA ASP A 3 -5.87 19.68 -5.08
C ASP A 3 -5.29 18.68 -6.08
N GLU A 4 -4.50 19.20 -7.02
CA GLU A 4 -3.78 18.41 -8.02
C GLU A 4 -2.90 17.39 -7.28
N PRO A 5 -2.87 16.11 -7.69
CA PRO A 5 -2.07 15.13 -6.98
C PRO A 5 -0.59 15.53 -7.03
N TRP A 6 0.13 15.29 -5.92
CA TRP A 6 1.49 15.80 -5.74
C TRP A 6 2.47 15.36 -6.84
N TRP A 7 2.23 14.18 -7.45
CA TRP A 7 3.07 13.61 -8.49
C TRP A 7 2.92 14.30 -9.85
N GLU A 8 1.86 15.09 -10.06
CA GLU A 8 1.67 15.92 -11.27
C GLU A 8 2.23 17.34 -11.07
N GLY A 9 2.53 17.72 -9.83
CA GLY A 9 3.03 19.04 -9.47
C GLY A 9 4.50 19.30 -9.86
N ARG A 10 4.87 20.58 -9.93
CA ARG A 10 6.23 21.04 -10.29
C ARG A 10 7.33 20.55 -9.34
N VAL A 11 6.96 20.21 -8.10
CA VAL A 11 7.87 19.72 -7.05
C VAL A 11 7.82 18.19 -6.88
N ALA A 12 7.21 17.46 -7.82
CA ALA A 12 7.05 16.01 -7.72
C ALA A 12 8.38 15.27 -7.51
N SER A 13 9.45 15.70 -8.20
CA SER A 13 10.79 15.11 -8.02
C SER A 13 11.33 15.33 -6.60
N ASP A 14 11.12 16.50 -6.00
CA ASP A 14 11.60 16.81 -4.66
C ASP A 14 10.82 16.04 -3.59
N VAL A 15 9.50 15.89 -3.79
CA VAL A 15 8.64 15.04 -2.94
C VAL A 15 9.10 13.59 -3.05
N HIS A 16 9.35 13.08 -4.26
CA HIS A 16 9.87 11.74 -4.48
C HIS A 16 11.20 11.53 -3.76
N CYS A 17 12.18 12.44 -3.93
CA CYS A 17 13.45 12.39 -3.20
C CYS A 17 13.26 12.36 -1.68
N THR A 18 12.37 13.20 -1.15
CA THR A 18 12.05 13.23 0.29
C THR A 18 11.46 11.91 0.78
N LEU A 19 10.55 11.29 0.01
CA LEU A 19 9.98 9.99 0.33
C LEU A 19 11.06 8.90 0.31
N ARG A 20 11.98 8.92 -0.67
CA ARG A 20 13.13 8.01 -0.74
C ARG A 20 14.06 8.17 0.46
N GLU A 21 14.36 9.39 0.90
CA GLU A 21 15.18 9.63 2.09
C GLU A 21 14.51 9.11 3.38
N LYS A 22 13.18 9.26 3.48
CA LYS A 22 12.39 8.75 4.62
C LYS A 22 12.33 7.23 4.62
N GLU A 23 12.23 6.58 3.46
CA GLU A 23 12.13 5.12 3.38
C GLU A 23 13.38 4.42 3.94
N LEU A 24 14.56 5.03 3.79
CA LEU A 24 15.82 4.54 4.35
C LEU A 24 15.87 4.57 5.88
N LYS A 25 15.01 5.37 6.50
CA LYS A 25 14.90 5.52 7.96
C LYS A 25 13.77 4.69 8.55
N LEU A 26 13.06 3.92 7.74
CA LEU A 26 11.97 3.07 8.22
C LEU A 26 12.50 2.02 9.20
N PRO A 27 11.80 1.79 10.32
CA PRO A 27 12.18 0.73 11.23
C PRO A 27 12.17 -0.65 10.57
N ILE A 28 13.12 -1.49 10.95
CA ILE A 28 13.19 -2.88 10.50
C ILE A 28 12.00 -3.67 11.05
N PHE A 29 11.29 -4.36 10.16
CA PHE A 29 10.27 -5.35 10.53
C PHE A 29 10.95 -6.72 10.72
N ARG A 30 10.89 -7.29 11.93
CA ARG A 30 11.60 -8.52 12.27
C ARG A 30 10.79 -9.78 11.98
N ALA A 31 9.47 -9.65 11.94
CA ALA A 31 8.54 -10.75 11.68
C ALA A 31 8.66 -11.91 12.71
N HIS A 32 8.93 -11.60 13.98
CA HIS A 32 9.16 -12.64 15.01
C HIS A 32 7.94 -12.91 15.90
N SER A 33 6.94 -12.04 15.87
CA SER A 33 5.78 -12.14 16.75
C SER A 33 4.89 -13.33 16.42
N PRO A 34 4.43 -14.12 17.42
CA PRO A 34 3.47 -15.19 17.19
C PRO A 34 2.12 -14.68 16.66
N LEU A 35 1.82 -13.39 16.84
CA LEU A 35 0.60 -12.74 16.33
C LEU A 35 0.52 -12.72 14.80
N LEU A 36 1.65 -12.90 14.10
CA LEU A 36 1.69 -12.92 12.63
C LEU A 36 0.89 -14.07 12.02
N LYS A 37 0.61 -15.13 12.80
CA LYS A 37 -0.33 -16.20 12.40
C LYS A 37 -1.74 -15.67 12.11
N SER A 38 -2.13 -14.58 12.76
CA SER A 38 -3.41 -13.90 12.55
C SER A 38 -3.32 -12.72 11.57
N ARG A 39 -2.12 -12.38 11.07
CA ARG A 39 -1.90 -11.20 10.22
C ARG A 39 -2.82 -11.20 9.01
N ARG A 40 -2.84 -12.29 8.22
CA ARG A 40 -3.64 -12.37 7.00
C ARG A 40 -5.11 -12.07 7.25
N PHE A 41 -5.67 -12.66 8.31
CA PHE A 41 -7.04 -12.41 8.72
C PHE A 41 -7.29 -10.92 8.99
N PHE A 42 -6.41 -10.23 9.73
CA PHE A 42 -6.59 -8.81 10.00
C PHE A 42 -6.33 -7.91 8.79
N VAL A 43 -5.37 -8.25 7.93
CA VAL A 43 -5.16 -7.54 6.66
C VAL A 43 -6.40 -7.64 5.78
N ASP A 44 -7.07 -8.79 5.72
CA ASP A 44 -8.32 -8.96 4.98
C ASP A 44 -9.44 -8.09 5.57
N ILE A 45 -9.59 -8.07 6.91
CA ILE A 45 -10.55 -7.18 7.58
C ILE A 45 -10.26 -5.71 7.27
N LEU A 46 -9.00 -5.28 7.33
CA LEU A 46 -8.61 -3.90 7.02
C LEU A 46 -8.86 -3.55 5.56
N THR A 47 -8.58 -4.47 4.64
CA THR A 47 -8.81 -4.29 3.20
C THR A 47 -10.30 -4.14 2.90
N LEU A 48 -11.14 -5.01 3.51
CA LEU A 48 -12.59 -4.94 3.39
C LEU A 48 -13.17 -3.64 3.96
N LEU A 49 -12.74 -3.23 5.16
CA LEU A 49 -13.20 -1.99 5.78
C LEU A 49 -12.76 -0.76 4.97
N SER A 50 -11.50 -0.73 4.55
CA SER A 50 -10.95 0.33 3.69
C SER A 50 -11.72 0.46 2.39
N SER A 51 -12.01 -0.66 1.72
CA SER A 51 -12.80 -0.68 0.47
C SER A 51 -14.24 -0.22 0.69
N HIS A 52 -14.88 -0.66 1.78
CA HIS A 52 -16.23 -0.22 2.14
C HIS A 52 -16.30 1.28 2.42
N CYS A 53 -15.26 1.84 3.04
CA CYS A 53 -15.15 3.27 3.32
C CYS A 53 -14.54 4.08 2.18
N GLN A 54 -14.16 3.44 1.06
CA GLN A 54 -13.51 4.06 -0.10
C GLN A 54 -12.22 4.84 0.24
N LEU A 55 -11.47 4.36 1.24
CA LEU A 55 -10.22 4.98 1.66
C LEU A 55 -9.14 4.84 0.58
N CYS A 56 -8.26 5.84 0.52
CA CYS A 56 -7.15 5.86 -0.42
C CYS A 56 -6.15 4.70 -0.16
N PRO A 57 -5.38 4.25 -1.18
CA PRO A 57 -4.38 3.19 -1.01
C PRO A 57 -3.31 3.54 0.04
N ALA A 58 -2.90 4.81 0.15
CA ALA A 58 -1.93 5.25 1.15
C ALA A 58 -2.42 4.99 2.59
N ALA A 59 -3.67 5.34 2.90
CA ALA A 59 -4.29 5.06 4.19
C ALA A 59 -4.33 3.56 4.50
N ARG A 60 -4.72 2.73 3.53
CA ARG A 60 -4.77 1.27 3.70
C ARG A 60 -3.39 0.68 3.98
N HIS A 61 -2.39 1.07 3.19
CA HIS A 61 -1.03 0.60 3.36
C HIS A 61 -0.43 1.06 4.68
N LEU A 62 -0.66 2.31 5.07
CA LEU A 62 -0.20 2.82 6.36
C LEU A 62 -0.88 2.07 7.51
N ALA A 63 -2.18 1.78 7.43
CA ALA A 63 -2.88 1.01 8.45
C ALA A 63 -2.27 -0.39 8.65
N VAL A 64 -1.97 -1.10 7.56
CA VAL A 64 -1.31 -2.41 7.61
C VAL A 64 0.11 -2.29 8.16
N TYR A 65 0.87 -1.27 7.74
CA TYR A 65 2.20 -0.97 8.26
C TYR A 65 2.19 -0.79 9.79
N LEU A 66 1.28 0.05 10.28
CA LEU A 66 1.13 0.32 11.71
C LEU A 66 0.76 -0.95 12.47
N LEU A 67 -0.19 -1.74 11.96
CA LEU A 67 -0.60 -3.00 12.57
C LEU A 67 0.55 -4.01 12.63
N ASP A 68 1.27 -4.21 11.54
CA ASP A 68 2.39 -5.16 11.46
C ASP A 68 3.49 -4.80 12.46
N HIS A 69 3.96 -3.55 12.43
CA HIS A 69 5.02 -3.11 13.34
C HIS A 69 4.58 -3.07 14.80
N PHE A 70 3.30 -2.81 15.07
CA PHE A 70 2.76 -2.91 16.42
C PHE A 70 2.75 -4.37 16.90
N MET A 71 2.25 -5.31 16.10
CA MET A 71 2.25 -6.73 16.42
C MET A 71 3.66 -7.30 16.62
N ASP A 72 4.66 -6.79 15.90
CA ASP A 72 6.05 -7.26 16.00
C ASP A 72 6.75 -6.79 17.29
N ARG A 73 6.29 -5.69 17.90
CA ARG A 73 6.91 -5.08 19.08
C ARG A 73 6.13 -5.31 20.38
N TYR A 74 4.82 -5.45 20.29
CA TYR A 74 3.93 -5.50 21.45
C TYR A 74 3.18 -6.82 21.49
N ASN A 75 3.04 -7.36 22.71
CA ASN A 75 2.19 -8.52 22.95
C ASN A 75 0.73 -8.07 23.10
N VAL A 76 -0.15 -8.72 22.36
CA VAL A 76 -1.60 -8.51 22.43
C VAL A 76 -2.25 -9.81 22.90
N SER A 77 -2.86 -9.78 24.07
CA SER A 77 -3.26 -11.00 24.79
C SER A 77 -4.61 -11.56 24.34
N THR A 78 -5.45 -10.76 23.68
CA THR A 78 -6.82 -11.18 23.30
C THR A 78 -7.16 -10.80 21.86
N SER A 79 -8.02 -11.60 21.23
CA SER A 79 -8.53 -11.30 19.88
C SER A 79 -9.24 -9.94 19.83
N LYS A 80 -10.06 -9.62 20.84
CA LYS A 80 -10.76 -8.33 20.94
C LYS A 80 -9.77 -7.14 20.95
N GLN A 81 -8.67 -7.24 21.70
CA GLN A 81 -7.64 -6.19 21.70
C GLN A 81 -7.00 -6.07 20.32
N LEU A 82 -6.74 -7.18 19.62
CA LEU A 82 -6.13 -7.13 18.29
C LEU A 82 -7.07 -6.52 17.24
N TYR A 83 -8.38 -6.78 17.30
CA TYR A 83 -9.38 -6.04 16.52
C TYR A 83 -9.37 -4.55 16.84
N THR A 84 -9.30 -4.20 18.12
CA THR A 84 -9.25 -2.81 18.58
C THR A 84 -8.03 -2.10 17.98
N VAL A 85 -6.85 -2.73 18.04
CA VAL A 85 -5.62 -2.23 17.43
C VAL A 85 -5.76 -2.10 15.92
N ALA A 86 -6.19 -3.15 15.22
CA ALA A 86 -6.33 -3.13 13.77
C ALA A 86 -7.25 -2.00 13.28
N VAL A 87 -8.47 -1.91 13.83
CA VAL A 87 -9.43 -0.87 13.44
C VAL A 87 -8.92 0.53 13.81
N SER A 88 -8.21 0.67 14.94
CA SER A 88 -7.59 1.94 15.31
C SER A 88 -6.44 2.32 14.37
N CYS A 89 -5.62 1.37 13.90
CA CYS A 89 -4.62 1.64 12.87
C CYS A 89 -5.26 2.19 11.58
N LEU A 90 -6.41 1.63 11.17
CA LEU A 90 -7.12 2.10 9.98
C LEU A 90 -7.67 3.52 10.14
N LEU A 91 -8.30 3.81 11.27
CA LEU A 91 -8.85 5.13 11.58
C LEU A 91 -7.76 6.18 11.78
N LEU A 92 -6.64 5.79 12.39
CA LEU A 92 -5.49 6.68 12.55
C LEU A 92 -4.84 7.00 11.20
N ALA A 93 -4.65 5.98 10.36
CA ALA A 93 -4.09 6.15 9.02
C ALA A 93 -5.01 6.96 8.10
N SER A 94 -6.33 6.76 8.14
CA SER A 94 -7.27 7.54 7.33
C SER A 94 -7.26 9.02 7.71
N LYS A 95 -7.20 9.34 9.02
CA LYS A 95 -7.04 10.73 9.48
C LYS A 95 -5.74 11.38 9.03
N PHE A 96 -4.70 10.58 8.76
CA PHE A 96 -3.39 11.07 8.37
C PHE A 96 -3.25 11.22 6.84
N GLU A 97 -3.73 10.24 6.08
CA GLU A 97 -3.52 10.13 4.62
C GLU A 97 -4.69 10.62 3.77
N ASP A 98 -5.91 10.60 4.31
CA ASP A 98 -7.12 10.89 3.54
C ASP A 98 -7.67 12.29 3.84
N ARG A 99 -8.60 12.72 2.98
CA ARG A 99 -9.30 13.99 3.16
C ARG A 99 -10.28 13.86 4.32
N GLU A 100 -10.48 14.96 5.06
CA GLU A 100 -11.33 14.98 6.25
C GLU A 100 -12.75 14.42 5.99
N ASP A 101 -13.31 14.67 4.81
CA ASP A 101 -14.63 14.19 4.40
C ASP A 101 -14.68 12.68 4.07
N HIS A 102 -13.55 12.05 3.82
CA HIS A 102 -13.44 10.60 3.60
C HIS A 102 -13.10 9.81 4.88
N VAL A 103 -12.69 10.48 5.96
CA VAL A 103 -12.36 9.80 7.21
C VAL A 103 -13.62 9.15 7.80
N PRO A 104 -13.69 7.82 7.91
CA PRO A 104 -14.89 7.15 8.39
C PRO A 104 -15.11 7.42 9.87
N LYS A 105 -16.36 7.68 10.24
CA LYS A 105 -16.75 7.86 11.63
C LYS A 105 -16.82 6.52 12.35
N LEU A 106 -16.63 6.53 13.67
CA LEU A 106 -16.72 5.31 14.50
C LEU A 106 -18.06 4.57 14.32
N GLU A 107 -19.17 5.32 14.23
CA GLU A 107 -20.50 4.74 14.03
C GLU A 107 -20.60 4.02 12.67
N GLN A 108 -20.03 4.60 11.62
CA GLN A 108 -19.97 3.97 10.29
C GLN A 108 -19.18 2.66 10.35
N ILE A 109 -18.00 2.67 10.97
CA ILE A 109 -17.19 1.46 11.15
C ILE A 109 -17.94 0.37 11.93
N ASN A 110 -18.56 0.72 13.05
CA ASN A 110 -19.32 -0.23 13.88
C ASN A 110 -20.58 -0.77 13.18
N SER A 111 -21.18 0.01 12.27
CA SER A 111 -22.35 -0.42 11.50
C SER A 111 -22.03 -1.43 10.40
N THR A 112 -20.75 -1.64 10.08
CA THR A 112 -20.36 -2.55 9.00
C THR A 112 -20.70 -4.00 9.32
N ARG A 113 -21.17 -4.73 8.30
CA ARG A 113 -21.36 -6.19 8.40
C ARG A 113 -20.04 -6.93 8.67
N ILE A 114 -18.92 -6.34 8.29
CA ILE A 114 -17.57 -6.89 8.46
C ILE A 114 -17.30 -7.10 9.95
N LEU A 115 -17.49 -6.08 10.79
CA LEU A 115 -17.25 -6.19 12.23
C LEU A 115 -18.37 -6.90 12.98
N SER A 116 -19.63 -6.67 12.60
CA SER A 116 -20.75 -7.33 13.27
C SER A 116 -20.75 -8.85 13.06
N SER A 117 -20.26 -9.35 11.91
CA SER A 117 -20.05 -10.79 11.69
C SER A 117 -19.05 -11.43 12.66
N GLN A 118 -18.16 -10.63 13.23
CA GLN A 118 -17.14 -11.05 14.20
C GLN A 118 -17.58 -10.81 15.65
N ASN A 119 -18.84 -10.40 15.87
CA ASN A 119 -19.36 -9.97 17.17
C ASN A 119 -18.47 -8.90 17.83
N PHE A 120 -17.87 -8.02 17.02
CA PHE A 120 -16.98 -6.97 17.49
C PHE A 120 -17.65 -5.60 17.37
N THR A 121 -17.47 -4.77 18.39
CA THR A 121 -17.88 -3.36 18.39
C THR A 121 -16.81 -2.57 19.13
N LEU A 122 -16.39 -1.46 18.53
CA LEU A 122 -15.37 -0.58 19.09
C LEU A 122 -16.02 0.57 19.83
N THR A 123 -15.72 0.74 21.11
CA THR A 123 -16.19 1.92 21.86
C THR A 123 -15.29 3.12 21.61
N LYS A 124 -15.84 4.34 21.77
CA LYS A 124 -15.06 5.58 21.64
C LYS A 124 -13.88 5.63 22.61
N LYS A 125 -14.06 5.10 23.83
CA LYS A 125 -13.00 5.06 24.85
C LYS A 125 -11.87 4.11 24.45
N GLU A 126 -12.20 2.93 23.94
CA GLU A 126 -11.20 1.97 23.42
C GLU A 126 -10.46 2.53 22.21
N LEU A 127 -11.17 3.20 21.29
CA LEU A 127 -10.55 3.83 20.13
C LEU A 127 -9.53 4.90 20.55
N LEU A 128 -9.95 5.89 21.35
CA LEU A 128 -9.07 7.00 21.74
C LEU A 128 -7.86 6.51 22.54
N GLY A 129 -8.05 5.56 23.46
CA GLY A 129 -6.95 4.97 24.21
C GLY A 129 -5.96 4.21 23.31
N THR A 130 -6.47 3.50 22.30
CA THR A 130 -5.62 2.72 21.37
C THR A 130 -4.91 3.60 20.36
N GLU A 131 -5.55 4.65 19.85
CA GLU A 131 -4.92 5.63 18.97
C GLU A 131 -3.77 6.35 19.68
N LEU A 132 -3.95 6.74 20.95
CA LEU A 132 -2.88 7.34 21.74
C LEU A 132 -1.71 6.36 21.92
N LEU A 133 -2.00 5.11 22.27
CA LEU A 133 -0.98 4.06 22.39
C LEU A 133 -0.21 3.85 21.08
N LEU A 134 -0.90 3.85 19.93
CA LEU A 134 -0.28 3.75 18.62
C LEU A 134 0.61 4.97 18.34
N LEU A 135 0.12 6.18 18.56
CA LEU A 135 0.90 7.41 18.38
C LEU A 135 2.17 7.39 19.23
N GLU A 136 2.08 7.00 20.51
CA GLU A 136 3.25 6.82 21.38
C GLU A 136 4.22 5.74 20.86
N ALA A 137 3.68 4.58 20.43
CA ALA A 137 4.48 3.48 19.89
C ALA A 137 5.28 3.86 18.63
N PHE A 138 4.78 4.81 17.85
CA PHE A 138 5.43 5.36 16.66
C PHE A 138 6.08 6.73 16.91
N SER A 139 6.23 7.14 18.18
CA SER A 139 6.84 8.43 18.56
C SER A 139 6.24 9.62 17.82
N TRP A 140 4.91 9.58 17.63
CA TRP A 140 4.11 10.58 16.93
C TRP A 140 4.50 10.80 15.45
N ASN A 141 5.30 9.90 14.88
CA ASN A 141 5.73 9.97 13.49
C ASN A 141 4.95 8.97 12.63
N LEU A 142 3.91 9.47 11.95
CA LEU A 142 3.14 8.72 10.97
C LEU A 142 3.59 8.97 9.53
N CYS A 143 4.61 9.81 9.31
CA CYS A 143 5.20 10.06 7.99
C CYS A 143 6.04 8.86 7.50
N LEU A 144 5.39 7.72 7.30
CA LEU A 144 6.01 6.43 7.05
C LEU A 144 5.70 6.01 5.60
N PRO A 145 6.61 6.30 4.64
CA PRO A 145 6.33 6.02 3.24
C PRO A 145 6.09 4.54 3.00
N THR A 146 5.01 4.25 2.29
CA THR A 146 4.59 2.91 1.87
C THR A 146 4.65 2.78 0.35
N PRO A 147 4.58 1.58 -0.23
CA PRO A 147 4.62 1.42 -1.70
C PRO A 147 3.52 2.25 -2.41
N ALA A 148 2.37 2.43 -1.78
CA ALA A 148 1.27 3.25 -2.29
C ALA A 148 1.69 4.71 -2.55
N HIS A 149 2.63 5.25 -1.77
CA HIS A 149 3.14 6.61 -1.94
C HIS A 149 3.99 6.78 -3.20
N PHE A 150 4.51 5.72 -3.79
CA PHE A 150 5.40 5.81 -4.96
C PHE A 150 4.72 5.41 -6.27
N LEU A 151 3.63 4.64 -6.19
CA LEU A 151 3.06 3.96 -7.34
C LEU A 151 2.62 4.92 -8.46
N ASP A 152 1.77 5.89 -8.13
CA ASP A 152 1.22 6.82 -9.14
C ASP A 152 2.30 7.70 -9.78
N TYR A 153 3.34 8.08 -9.03
CA TYR A 153 4.50 8.77 -9.60
C TYR A 153 5.22 7.91 -10.64
N TYR A 154 5.42 6.61 -10.38
CA TYR A 154 6.01 5.70 -11.36
C TYR A 154 5.10 5.40 -12.54
N LEU A 155 3.78 5.44 -12.34
CA LEU A 155 2.80 5.27 -13.41
C LEU A 155 2.89 6.38 -14.47
N LEU A 156 3.47 7.55 -14.17
CA LEU A 156 3.66 8.63 -15.14
C LEU A 156 4.55 8.22 -16.32
N ALA A 157 5.55 7.37 -16.09
CA ALA A 157 6.46 6.86 -17.13
C ALA A 157 6.18 5.40 -17.52
N SER A 158 5.04 4.84 -17.10
CA SER A 158 4.76 3.40 -17.22
C SER A 158 4.37 2.92 -18.61
N VAL A 159 3.99 3.82 -19.52
CA VAL A 159 3.67 3.49 -20.93
C VAL A 159 4.44 4.42 -21.84
N SER A 160 5.11 3.85 -22.84
CA SER A 160 5.86 4.60 -23.86
C SER A 160 5.22 4.42 -25.23
N GLN A 161 5.28 5.46 -26.08
CA GLN A 161 4.92 5.33 -27.49
C GLN A 161 5.79 4.31 -28.24
N LYS A 162 6.97 4.00 -27.70
CA LYS A 162 7.92 3.02 -28.25
C LYS A 162 7.70 1.60 -27.73
N ASP A 163 6.64 1.36 -26.96
CA ASP A 163 6.36 0.02 -26.43
C ASP A 163 5.98 -0.95 -27.55
N HIS A 164 6.75 -2.03 -27.67
CA HIS A 164 6.42 -3.12 -28.57
C HIS A 164 5.38 -4.01 -27.90
N HIS A 165 4.31 -4.30 -28.63
CA HIS A 165 3.25 -5.20 -28.18
C HIS A 165 3.50 -6.58 -28.79
N CYS A 166 3.56 -7.60 -27.95
CA CYS A 166 3.47 -8.99 -28.39
C CYS A 166 2.13 -9.21 -29.12
N HIS A 167 2.14 -9.97 -30.22
CA HIS A 167 1.14 -10.08 -31.31
C HIS A 167 -0.33 -10.39 -30.95
N THR A 168 -0.72 -10.40 -29.68
CA THR A 168 -2.07 -10.76 -29.19
C THR A 168 -2.90 -9.60 -28.68
N TRP A 169 -2.29 -8.48 -28.29
CA TRP A 169 -3.08 -7.29 -27.90
C TRP A 169 -3.37 -6.48 -29.16
N PRO A 170 -4.64 -6.16 -29.48
CA PRO A 170 -4.90 -5.25 -30.58
C PRO A 170 -4.16 -3.94 -30.31
N THR A 171 -3.76 -3.24 -31.37
CA THR A 171 -2.98 -1.99 -31.40
C THR A 171 -3.71 -0.79 -30.75
N THR A 172 -4.50 -1.05 -29.71
CA THR A 172 -5.53 -0.22 -29.13
C THR A 172 -4.93 0.84 -28.23
N CYS A 173 -5.09 2.09 -28.66
CA CYS A 173 -5.16 3.32 -27.88
C CYS A 173 -4.23 3.36 -26.64
N PRO A 174 -3.11 4.10 -26.68
CA PRO A 174 -2.18 4.25 -25.54
C PRO A 174 -2.86 4.62 -24.22
N ARG A 175 -3.98 5.34 -24.28
CA ARG A 175 -4.82 5.65 -23.13
C ARG A 175 -5.39 4.39 -22.46
N LYS A 176 -5.95 3.46 -23.23
CA LYS A 176 -6.48 2.19 -22.70
C LYS A 176 -5.37 1.33 -22.09
N THR A 177 -4.20 1.26 -22.75
CA THR A 177 -3.03 0.56 -22.18
C THR A 177 -2.62 1.17 -20.85
N LYS A 178 -2.60 2.50 -20.73
CA LYS A 178 -2.29 3.20 -19.48
C LYS A 178 -3.32 2.94 -18.38
N GLU A 179 -4.61 2.93 -18.73
CA GLU A 179 -5.71 2.60 -17.80
C GLU A 179 -5.58 1.15 -17.29
N CYS A 180 -5.42 0.17 -18.18
CA CYS A 180 -5.20 -1.23 -17.79
C CYS A 180 -3.93 -1.40 -16.95
N LEU A 181 -2.83 -0.75 -17.31
CA LEU A 181 -1.59 -0.83 -16.54
C LEU A 181 -1.79 -0.28 -15.13
N LYS A 182 -2.49 0.85 -14.99
CA LYS A 182 -2.85 1.41 -13.68
C LYS A 182 -3.65 0.42 -12.85
N GLU A 183 -4.64 -0.26 -13.43
CA GLU A 183 -5.44 -1.29 -12.74
C GLU A 183 -4.58 -2.47 -12.26
N TYR A 184 -3.74 -3.04 -13.14
CA TYR A 184 -2.81 -4.11 -12.76
C TYR A 184 -1.83 -3.67 -11.67
N ALA A 185 -1.32 -2.44 -11.75
CA ALA A 185 -0.35 -1.94 -10.80
C ALA A 185 -0.95 -1.77 -9.41
N HIS A 186 -2.19 -1.26 -9.33
CA HIS A 186 -2.93 -1.18 -8.08
C HIS A 186 -3.34 -2.57 -7.57
N TYR A 187 -3.69 -3.50 -8.45
CA TYR A 187 -3.93 -4.88 -8.05
C TYR A 187 -2.70 -5.51 -7.41
N PHE A 188 -1.52 -5.40 -8.03
CA PHE A 188 -0.28 -5.89 -7.45
C PHE A 188 0.07 -5.18 -6.15
N LEU A 189 -0.24 -3.88 -6.05
CA LEU A 189 -0.07 -3.13 -4.81
C LEU A 189 -0.90 -3.76 -3.67
N GLU A 190 -2.16 -4.15 -3.91
CA GLU A 190 -2.96 -4.89 -2.92
C GLU A 190 -2.38 -6.28 -2.60
N VAL A 191 -1.85 -6.99 -3.59
CA VAL A 191 -1.16 -8.28 -3.37
C VAL A 191 0.00 -8.12 -2.39
N THR A 192 0.71 -6.99 -2.41
CA THR A 192 1.85 -6.76 -1.50
C THR A 192 1.45 -6.68 -0.03
N LEU A 193 0.19 -6.31 0.28
CA LEU A 193 -0.29 -6.26 1.66
C LEU A 193 -0.47 -7.66 2.25
N GLN A 194 -0.75 -8.66 1.41
CA GLN A 194 -1.14 -10.00 1.83
C GLN A 194 0.02 -10.82 2.40
N ASP A 195 1.26 -10.51 2.02
CA ASP A 195 2.45 -11.20 2.50
C ASP A 195 3.50 -10.20 3.01
N HIS A 196 3.97 -10.41 4.25
CA HIS A 196 4.98 -9.54 4.85
C HIS A 196 6.39 -9.76 4.25
N VAL A 197 6.57 -10.69 3.29
CA VAL A 197 7.82 -10.86 2.55
C VAL A 197 8.27 -9.57 1.86
N PHE A 198 7.35 -8.68 1.50
CA PHE A 198 7.65 -7.42 0.81
C PHE A 198 8.38 -6.41 1.70
N TYR A 199 8.39 -6.57 3.03
CA TYR A 199 9.25 -5.76 3.93
C TYR A 199 10.75 -6.01 3.73
N LYS A 200 11.14 -7.05 2.97
CA LYS A 200 12.55 -7.26 2.57
C LYS A 200 13.04 -6.23 1.56
N PHE A 201 12.13 -5.51 0.92
CA PHE A 201 12.42 -4.51 -0.11
C PHE A 201 12.07 -3.11 0.41
N GLN A 202 12.72 -2.10 -0.16
CA GLN A 202 12.32 -0.71 0.05
C GLN A 202 10.91 -0.48 -0.55
N PRO A 203 10.04 0.32 0.09
CA PRO A 203 8.72 0.63 -0.43
C PRO A 203 8.71 1.10 -1.89
N SER A 204 9.69 1.91 -2.28
CA SER A 204 9.84 2.38 -3.65
C SER A 204 10.25 1.28 -4.65
N VAL A 205 11.01 0.27 -4.21
CA VAL A 205 11.30 -0.94 -5.02
C VAL A 205 10.03 -1.74 -5.24
N VAL A 206 9.21 -1.93 -4.20
CA VAL A 206 7.94 -2.67 -4.30
C VAL A 206 7.00 -1.99 -5.29
N ALA A 207 6.85 -0.66 -5.20
CA ALA A 207 6.01 0.10 -6.13
C ALA A 207 6.50 0.01 -7.58
N ALA A 208 7.82 0.12 -7.81
CA ALA A 208 8.44 -0.06 -9.11
C ALA A 208 8.22 -1.49 -9.65
N ALA A 209 8.34 -2.49 -8.79
CA ALA A 209 8.07 -3.89 -9.14
C ALA A 209 6.60 -4.13 -9.51
N CYS A 210 5.63 -3.47 -8.86
CA CYS A 210 4.22 -3.52 -9.26
C CYS A 210 4.03 -3.00 -10.70
N VAL A 211 4.69 -1.90 -11.07
CA VAL A 211 4.67 -1.39 -12.46
C VAL A 211 5.33 -2.38 -13.43
N GLY A 212 6.49 -2.94 -13.07
CA GLY A 212 7.19 -3.94 -13.89
C GLY A 212 6.37 -5.21 -14.12
N ALA A 213 5.79 -5.77 -13.06
CA ALA A 213 4.90 -6.93 -13.12
C ALA A 213 3.67 -6.66 -13.99
N SER A 214 3.08 -5.46 -13.89
CA SER A 214 1.96 -5.04 -14.74
C SER A 214 2.34 -4.99 -16.22
N ARG A 215 3.52 -4.45 -16.55
CA ARG A 215 4.04 -4.44 -17.93
C ARG A 215 4.27 -5.84 -18.47
N ILE A 216 4.73 -6.78 -17.64
CA ILE A 216 4.87 -8.19 -18.01
C ILE A 216 3.50 -8.82 -18.29
N CYS A 217 2.51 -8.64 -17.42
CA CYS A 217 1.14 -9.15 -17.62
C CYS A 217 0.50 -8.62 -18.92
N LEU A 218 0.78 -7.35 -19.25
CA LEU A 218 0.31 -6.71 -20.49
C LEU A 218 1.22 -6.97 -21.70
N GLN A 219 2.27 -7.80 -21.55
CA GLN A 219 3.21 -8.16 -22.61
C GLN A 219 3.86 -6.95 -23.30
N LEU A 220 4.15 -5.90 -22.53
CA LEU A 220 4.82 -4.69 -23.00
C LEU A 220 6.34 -4.87 -22.98
N SER A 221 7.00 -4.57 -24.10
CA SER A 221 8.45 -4.69 -24.23
C SER A 221 9.12 -3.35 -24.56
N PRO A 222 10.24 -3.00 -23.89
CA PRO A 222 10.84 -3.71 -22.77
C PRO A 222 10.00 -3.56 -21.48
N TYR A 223 9.91 -4.59 -20.64
CA TYR A 223 9.11 -4.51 -19.41
C TYR A 223 9.66 -3.53 -18.37
N TRP A 224 10.92 -3.11 -18.49
CA TRP A 224 11.48 -1.97 -17.77
C TRP A 224 12.13 -0.98 -18.75
N THR A 225 11.53 0.21 -18.90
CA THR A 225 11.96 1.21 -19.89
C THR A 225 13.03 2.15 -19.34
N ARG A 226 13.73 2.86 -20.23
CA ARG A 226 14.68 3.92 -19.83
C ARG A 226 14.00 5.07 -19.07
N ASP A 227 12.74 5.36 -19.39
CA ASP A 227 11.99 6.41 -18.71
C ASP A 227 11.64 6.00 -17.27
N LEU A 228 11.22 4.75 -17.07
CA LEU A 228 11.03 4.17 -15.73
C LEU A 228 12.34 4.14 -14.92
N GLN A 229 13.45 3.72 -15.54
CA GLN A 229 14.76 3.77 -14.90
C GLN A 229 15.16 5.19 -14.53
N ARG A 230 14.88 6.19 -15.38
CA ARG A 230 15.22 7.59 -15.11
C ARG A 230 14.47 8.15 -13.91
N ILE A 231 13.16 7.90 -13.81
CA ILE A 231 12.34 8.49 -12.72
C ILE A 231 12.48 7.75 -11.39
N SER A 232 12.80 6.45 -11.43
CA SER A 232 12.90 5.62 -10.22
C SER A 232 14.35 5.43 -9.74
N SER A 233 15.33 5.66 -10.62
CA SER A 233 16.74 5.30 -10.45
C SER A 233 17.01 3.79 -10.30
N TYR A 234 16.02 2.92 -10.56
CA TYR A 234 16.20 1.47 -10.50
C TYR A 234 16.45 0.87 -11.88
N SER A 235 17.47 0.02 -12.00
CA SER A 235 17.61 -0.91 -13.12
C SER A 235 16.73 -2.14 -12.91
N LEU A 236 16.56 -2.95 -13.95
CA LEU A 236 15.80 -4.20 -13.83
C LEU A 236 16.39 -5.17 -12.78
N GLU A 237 17.71 -5.23 -12.66
CA GLU A 237 18.39 -6.11 -11.70
C GLU A 237 18.01 -5.80 -10.25
N HIS A 238 17.70 -4.54 -9.94
CA HIS A 238 17.21 -4.16 -8.61
C HIS A 238 15.79 -4.67 -8.33
N LEU A 239 15.00 -4.92 -9.38
CA LEU A 239 13.56 -5.19 -9.28
C LEU A 239 13.22 -6.67 -9.50
N SER A 240 14.07 -7.43 -10.20
CA SER A 240 13.78 -8.78 -10.68
C SER A 240 13.23 -9.70 -9.59
N THR A 241 13.90 -9.77 -8.45
CA THR A 241 13.46 -10.62 -7.32
C THR A 241 12.09 -10.21 -6.78
N CYS A 242 11.81 -8.91 -6.66
CA CYS A 242 10.50 -8.45 -6.18
C CYS A 242 9.39 -8.71 -7.21
N ILE A 243 9.68 -8.54 -8.49
CA ILE A 243 8.76 -8.86 -9.60
C ILE A 243 8.44 -10.35 -9.62
N GLU A 244 9.45 -11.22 -9.49
CA GLU A 244 9.27 -12.67 -9.45
C GLU A 244 8.32 -13.08 -8.32
N ILE A 245 8.52 -12.55 -7.10
CA ILE A 245 7.64 -12.82 -5.96
C ILE A 245 6.20 -12.34 -6.23
N LEU A 246 6.02 -11.17 -6.83
CA LEU A 246 4.68 -10.65 -7.20
C LEU A 246 3.95 -11.52 -8.20
N LEU A 247 4.68 -12.19 -9.10
CA LEU A 247 4.08 -12.99 -10.16
C LEU A 247 3.75 -14.43 -9.71
N VAL A 248 4.35 -14.94 -8.62
CA VAL A 248 4.08 -16.30 -8.11
C VAL A 248 2.58 -16.61 -7.93
N PRO A 249 1.74 -15.73 -7.35
CA PRO A 249 0.32 -16.01 -7.16
C PRO A 249 -0.48 -16.18 -8.46
N LEU A 250 0.02 -15.67 -9.60
CA LEU A 250 -0.68 -15.78 -10.89
C LEU A 250 -0.45 -17.13 -11.59
N PHE A 251 0.54 -17.91 -11.15
CA PHE A 251 0.93 -19.18 -11.74
C PHE A 251 0.60 -20.39 -10.84
N ARG A 252 -0.18 -20.19 -9.77
CA ARG A 252 -0.72 -21.25 -8.90
C ARG A 252 -2.24 -21.32 -9.04
#